data_AF-A2BNN2-F1
#
_entry.id   AF-A2BNN2-F1
#
_cell.length_a   1.000
_cell.length_b   1.000
_cell.length_c   1.000
_cell.angle_alpha   90.00
_cell.angle_beta   90.00
_cell.angle_gamma   90.00
#
_symmetry.space_group_name_H-M   'P 1'
#
loop_
_entity.id
_entity.type
_entity.pdbx_description
1 polymer ?
#
loop_
_entity_poly.entity_id
_entity_poly.type
_entity_poly.pdbx_seq_one_letter_code
_entity_poly.pdbx_strand_id
1 'polypeptide(L)' 'MKNYDFQEKKIQISDPIESYFECITSCDVSDGRCISRCVEILKRNNN' A
#
# COMPACT_ATOMS: atom_id res chain seq x y z
N MET A 1 -2.79 10.50 22.62
CA MET A 1 -1.65 9.84 21.96
C MET A 1 -1.98 8.36 21.89
N LYS A 2 -2.26 7.81 20.70
CA LYS A 2 -2.58 6.38 20.54
C LYS A 2 -1.27 5.65 20.32
N ASN A 3 -0.91 4.81 21.29
CA ASN A 3 0.27 3.95 21.23
C ASN A 3 0.03 2.86 20.19
N TYR A 4 0.68 2.97 19.04
CA TYR A 4 0.89 1.84 18.13
C TYR A 4 2.25 1.25 18.47
N ASP A 5 2.24 0.34 19.43
CA ASP A 5 3.38 -0.50 19.76
C ASP A 5 3.46 -1.58 18.68
N PHE A 6 4.20 -1.32 17.61
CA PHE A 6 4.55 -2.35 16.62
C PHE A 6 6.01 -2.16 16.19
N GLN A 7 6.88 -2.75 17.01
CA GLN A 7 8.07 -3.52 16.61
C GLN A 7 8.91 -2.88 15.48
N GLU A 8 10.06 -2.32 15.85
CA GLU A 8 11.18 -1.92 14.99
C GLU A 8 11.80 -3.10 14.22
N LYS A 9 11.02 -3.73 13.32
CA LYS A 9 11.56 -4.50 12.21
C LYS A 9 11.43 -3.63 10.98
N LYS A 10 12.43 -2.74 10.80
CA LYS A 10 12.80 -2.22 9.47
C LYS A 10 13.30 -3.39 8.62
N ILE A 11 12.39 -4.28 8.26
CA ILE A 11 12.59 -5.07 7.06
C ILE A 11 12.32 -4.07 5.95
N GLN A 12 13.24 -3.91 5.00
CA GLN A 12 12.97 -3.25 3.71
C GLN A 12 11.97 -4.11 2.90
N ILE A 13 10.91 -4.62 3.54
CA ILE A 13 9.73 -5.13 2.89
C ILE A 13 8.84 -3.90 2.82
N SER A 14 8.79 -3.29 1.65
CA SER A 14 7.81 -2.25 1.34
C SER A 14 6.44 -2.71 1.82
N ASP A 15 5.87 -2.04 2.82
CA ASP A 15 4.53 -2.40 3.31
C ASP A 15 3.57 -2.24 2.12
N PRO A 16 2.89 -3.31 1.67
CA PRO A 16 1.98 -3.23 0.53
C PRO A 16 0.86 -2.22 0.75
N ILE A 17 0.51 -1.93 2.00
CA ILE A 17 -0.44 -0.87 2.35
C ILE A 17 0.18 0.49 2.03
N GLU A 18 1.43 0.74 2.42
CA GLU A 18 2.14 1.98 2.11
C GLU A 18 2.34 2.15 0.60
N SER A 19 2.75 1.09 -0.12
CA SER A 19 2.86 1.11 -1.58
C SER A 19 1.51 1.31 -2.28
N TYR A 20 0.42 0.76 -1.72
CA TYR A 20 -0.92 1.03 -2.22
C TYR A 20 -1.28 2.52 -2.07
N PHE A 21 -0.99 3.12 -0.92
CA PHE A 21 -1.25 4.54 -0.67
C PHE A 21 -0.43 5.46 -1.56
N GLU A 22 0.85 5.16 -1.78
CA GLU A 22 1.67 5.89 -2.74
C GLU A 22 1.12 5.77 -4.17
N CYS A 23 0.71 4.57 -4.58
CA CYS A 23 0.13 4.33 -5.89
C CYS A 23 -1.21 5.09 -6.07
N ILE A 24 -2.15 4.93 -5.14
CA ILE A 24 -3.51 5.46 -5.30
C ILE A 24 -3.54 6.99 -5.25
N THR A 25 -2.62 7.62 -4.51
CA THR A 25 -2.50 9.09 -4.46
C THR A 25 -1.91 9.68 -5.75
N SER A 26 -1.25 8.86 -6.56
CA SER A 26 -0.78 9.25 -7.90
C SER A 26 -1.81 9.02 -9.02
N CYS A 27 -2.92 8.33 -8.73
CA CYS A 27 -3.96 8.01 -9.71
C CYS A 27 -5.06 9.08 -9.77
N ASP A 28 -5.61 9.28 -10.97
CA ASP A 28 -6.94 9.88 -11.12
C ASP A 28 -8.00 8.84 -10.72
N VAL A 29 -8.98 9.24 -9.91
CA VAL A 29 -10.06 8.37 -9.43
C VAL A 29 -10.95 7.84 -10.57
N SER A 30 -10.96 8.53 -11.71
CA SER A 30 -11.67 8.09 -12.91
C SER A 30 -10.86 7.10 -13.76
N ASP A 31 -9.55 6.98 -13.55
CA ASP A 31 -8.72 5.99 -14.23
C ASP A 31 -8.79 4.63 -13.51
N GLY A 32 -9.81 3.86 -13.86
CA GLY A 32 -10.02 2.52 -13.33
C GLY A 32 -8.86 1.55 -13.59
N ARG A 33 -8.02 1.78 -14.60
CA ARG A 33 -6.81 0.95 -14.84
C ARG A 33 -5.74 1.27 -13.81
N CYS A 34 -5.55 2.55 -13.49
CA CYS A 34 -4.62 2.99 -12.45
C CYS A 34 -5.01 2.39 -11.08
N ILE A 35 -6.29 2.51 -10.71
CA ILE A 35 -6.83 1.93 -9.47
C ILE A 35 -6.62 0.41 -9.42
N SER A 36 -6.94 -0.29 -10.52
CA SER A 36 -6.80 -1.75 -10.58
C SER A 36 -5.36 -2.20 -10.33
N ARG A 37 -4.38 -1.50 -10.92
CA ARG A 37 -2.95 -1.76 -10.68
C ARG A 37 -2.55 -1.52 -9.23
N CYS A 38 -3.05 -0.47 -8.58
CA CYS A 38 -2.78 -0.24 -7.16
C CYS A 38 -3.35 -1.36 -6.29
N VAL A 39 -4.56 -1.84 -6.58
CA VAL A 39 -5.17 -2.96 -5.84
C VAL A 39 -4.36 -4.25 -6.01
N GLU A 40 -3.75 -4.49 -7.17
CA GLU A 40 -2.83 -5.63 -7.35
C GLU A 40 -1.60 -5.57 -6.45
N ILE A 41 -1.05 -4.38 -6.21
CA ILE A 41 0.08 -4.17 -5.27
C ILE A 41 -0.32 -4.64 -3.87
N LEU A 42 -1.52 -4.27 -3.42
CA LEU A 42 -2.05 -4.68 -2.12
C LEU A 42 -2.26 -6.20 -2.02
N LYS A 43 -2.64 -6.85 -3.12
CA LYS A 43 -2.90 -8.30 -3.17
C LYS A 43 -1.63 -9.16 -3.19
N ARG A 44 -0.48 -8.64 -3.63
CA ARG A 44 0.78 -9.41 -3.74
C ARG A 44 1.29 -9.97 -2.41
N ASN A 45 0.82 -9.48 -1.26
CA ASN A 45 1.24 -9.96 0.06
C ASN A 45 0.22 -10.90 0.75
N ASN A 46 -0.89 -11.22 0.08
CA ASN A 46 -1.94 -12.13 0.58
C ASN A 46 -1.89 -13.53 -0.08
N ASN A 47 -0.80 -13.89 -0.76
CA ASN A 47 -0.56 -15.24 -1.31
C ASN A 47 0.68 -15.86 -0.70
#